data_AF-A0A0S7Y847-F1
#
_entry.id   AF-A0A0S7Y847-F1
#
_cell.length_a   1.000
_cell.length_b   1.000
_cell.length_c   1.000
_cell.angle_alpha   90.00
_cell.angle_beta   90.00
_cell.angle_gamma   90.00
#
_symmetry.space_group_name_H-M   'P 1'
#
loop_
_entity.id
_entity.type
_entity.pdbx_description
1 polymer ?
#
loop_
_entity_poly.entity_id
_entity_poly.type
_entity_poly.pdbx_seq_one_letter_code
_entity_poly.pdbx_strand_id
1 'polypeptide(L)'
;APLVAGCGAWHDERQATFGFNFPPPAPDEGPSAIVFFVDGVNRDVFDRMLADGRLPMIRKYFVERGLYCERCVANVPSVTLANETSFVTGQFVGRHGITGINWFDRNRVFWRDYEEVNQKNTLDGDYTAPTIFERLSDATTMSLFFQAHRGATKFVENWTSAGPPYFFGWYDFVDRLSLWRFDIVAHVAKAREAFPKFIIAYMLMPDMVAYRSGVSSPDYEQALEHTDAHIGRVLRDLEAAGRLENTAIVLVSDHGMTDIVHHWPIEKFLRDEVRLSMPEHAFADDIRFEFRLHYYRRFACVLAGSGDRYWVLYLRKPRAGAGEGGKPDFENWLAWTSSAPCATPRPWTWSPTGRRPTACTS
;
A
#
# COMPACT_ATOMS: atom_id res chain seq x y z
N ALA A 1 -4.43 12.71 -52.74
CA ALA A 1 -3.93 12.35 -51.39
C ALA A 1 -5.07 11.68 -50.64
N PRO A 2 -4.96 10.42 -50.20
CA PRO A 2 -6.02 9.83 -49.40
C PRO A 2 -5.95 10.45 -48.00
N LEU A 3 -7.09 10.96 -47.52
CA LEU A 3 -7.31 11.29 -46.11
C LEU A 3 -7.56 9.97 -45.36
N VAL A 4 -6.65 9.62 -44.46
CA VAL A 4 -6.86 8.57 -43.47
C VAL A 4 -7.45 9.23 -42.23
N ALA A 5 -8.72 8.94 -41.93
CA ALA A 5 -9.32 9.24 -40.65
C ALA A 5 -9.08 8.05 -39.72
N GLY A 6 -8.14 8.18 -38.79
CA GLY A 6 -7.95 7.27 -37.67
C GLY A 6 -8.23 8.00 -36.36
N CYS A 7 -8.79 7.30 -35.38
CA CYS A 7 -8.85 7.77 -33.99
C CYS A 7 -7.43 7.77 -33.39
N GLY A 8 -6.59 8.68 -33.85
CA GLY A 8 -5.36 9.03 -33.14
C GLY A 8 -5.73 9.97 -32.01
N ALA A 9 -5.53 9.55 -30.76
CA ALA A 9 -5.46 10.49 -29.66
C ALA A 9 -4.39 11.53 -30.02
N TRP A 10 -4.80 12.78 -30.15
CA TRP A 10 -3.89 13.89 -30.41
C TRP A 10 -2.92 13.99 -29.22
N HIS A 11 -1.70 13.48 -29.37
CA HIS A 11 -0.59 13.85 -28.50
C HIS A 11 -0.26 15.32 -28.79
N ASP A 12 -0.91 16.24 -28.09
CA ASP A 12 -0.44 17.62 -28.04
C ASP A 12 0.93 17.63 -27.36
N GLU A 13 1.99 17.92 -28.11
CA GLU A 13 3.36 18.03 -27.58
C GLU A 13 3.44 19.04 -26.42
N ARG A 14 2.50 19.99 -26.32
CA ARG A 14 2.39 20.94 -25.19
C ARG A 14 1.96 20.29 -23.87
N GLN A 15 1.43 19.07 -23.90
CA GLN A 15 1.12 18.27 -22.71
C GLN A 15 2.14 17.16 -22.47
N ALA A 16 3.24 17.11 -23.25
CA ALA A 16 4.26 16.09 -23.10
C ALA A 16 4.99 16.17 -21.76
N THR A 17 5.11 17.33 -21.12
CA THR A 17 5.81 17.41 -19.83
C THR A 17 4.97 18.09 -18.76
N PHE A 18 5.44 18.10 -17.52
CA PHE A 18 4.92 19.02 -16.51
C PHE A 18 5.71 20.33 -16.49
N GLY A 19 6.90 20.36 -17.09
CA GLY A 19 7.76 21.55 -17.18
C GLY A 19 8.61 21.75 -15.92
N PHE A 20 8.90 20.67 -15.19
CA PHE A 20 9.74 20.77 -14.00
C PHE A 20 11.17 21.12 -14.36
N ASN A 21 11.71 22.15 -13.71
CA ASN A 21 13.10 22.55 -13.88
C ASN A 21 13.96 21.89 -12.77
N PHE A 22 14.26 20.59 -12.94
CA PHE A 22 15.18 19.89 -12.05
C PHE A 22 16.63 20.33 -12.30
N PRO A 23 17.46 20.53 -11.26
CA PRO A 23 18.89 20.78 -11.47
C PRO A 23 19.53 19.54 -12.13
N PRO A 24 20.57 19.64 -12.98
CA PRO A 24 21.30 18.44 -13.43
C PRO A 24 22.02 17.74 -12.27
N PRO A 25 22.42 16.46 -12.39
CA PRO A 25 23.25 15.79 -11.39
C PRO A 25 24.59 16.52 -11.19
N ALA A 26 25.05 16.68 -9.95
CA ALA A 26 26.42 17.13 -9.70
C ALA A 26 27.45 16.04 -10.10
N PRO A 27 28.71 16.39 -10.45
CA PRO A 27 29.70 15.43 -10.95
C PRO A 27 29.98 14.21 -10.04
N ASP A 28 29.86 14.39 -8.73
CA ASP A 28 30.07 13.38 -7.69
C ASP A 28 28.75 12.94 -7.01
N GLU A 29 27.60 13.35 -7.54
CA GLU A 29 26.29 12.97 -7.01
C GLU A 29 26.04 11.48 -7.26
N GLY A 30 26.11 10.66 -6.21
CA GLY A 30 25.69 9.25 -6.28
C GLY A 30 24.21 9.10 -6.71
N PRO A 31 23.77 7.90 -7.09
CA PRO A 31 22.43 7.71 -7.66
C PRO A 31 21.32 8.05 -6.67
N SER A 32 20.17 8.45 -7.21
CA SER A 32 18.91 8.62 -6.49
C SER A 32 17.91 7.53 -6.90
N ALA A 33 16.80 7.39 -6.17
CA ALA A 33 15.71 6.47 -6.54
C ALA A 33 14.34 7.16 -6.50
N ILE A 34 13.53 6.91 -7.53
CA ILE A 34 12.14 7.36 -7.62
C ILE A 34 11.24 6.13 -7.81
N VAL A 35 10.28 5.96 -6.92
CA VAL A 35 9.27 4.92 -6.97
C VAL A 35 7.93 5.53 -7.37
N PHE A 36 7.39 5.12 -8.52
CA PHE A 36 5.99 5.28 -8.87
C PHE A 36 5.23 4.08 -8.35
N PHE A 37 4.45 4.28 -7.29
CA PHE A 37 3.67 3.25 -6.62
C PHE A 37 2.21 3.38 -7.06
N VAL A 38 1.79 2.50 -7.97
CA VAL A 38 0.46 2.55 -8.61
C VAL A 38 -0.43 1.48 -7.98
N ASP A 39 -1.46 1.92 -7.28
CA ASP A 39 -2.38 1.04 -6.55
C ASP A 39 -3.22 0.17 -7.53
N GLY A 40 -3.41 -1.11 -7.17
CA GLY A 40 -4.44 -1.95 -7.79
C GLY A 40 -4.23 -2.31 -9.26
N VAL A 41 -3.00 -2.55 -9.70
CA VAL A 41 -2.71 -2.90 -11.10
C VAL A 41 -2.95 -4.40 -11.35
N ASN A 42 -4.01 -4.72 -12.09
CA ASN A 42 -4.26 -6.04 -12.63
C ASN A 42 -3.24 -6.36 -13.72
N ARG A 43 -2.47 -7.42 -13.49
CA ARG A 43 -1.41 -7.87 -14.38
C ARG A 43 -1.91 -8.23 -15.78
N ASP A 44 -2.99 -9.01 -15.89
CA ASP A 44 -3.41 -9.55 -17.19
C ASP A 44 -3.89 -8.44 -18.13
N VAL A 45 -4.59 -7.44 -17.59
CA VAL A 45 -4.99 -6.24 -18.33
C VAL A 45 -3.77 -5.41 -18.71
N PHE A 46 -2.84 -5.20 -17.76
CA PHE A 46 -1.61 -4.45 -18.00
C PHE A 46 -0.74 -5.09 -19.10
N ASP A 47 -0.46 -6.39 -19.01
CA ASP A 47 0.33 -7.15 -19.97
C ASP A 47 -0.31 -7.11 -21.36
N ARG A 48 -1.64 -7.25 -21.45
CA ARG A 48 -2.39 -7.11 -22.71
C ARG A 48 -2.27 -5.70 -23.29
N MET A 49 -2.53 -4.66 -22.50
CA MET A 49 -2.43 -3.27 -22.97
C MET A 49 -1.01 -2.90 -23.40
N LEU A 50 0.00 -3.41 -22.69
CA LEU A 50 1.40 -3.24 -23.06
C LEU A 50 1.67 -3.91 -24.42
N ALA A 51 1.21 -5.15 -24.63
CA ALA A 51 1.33 -5.88 -25.89
C ALA A 51 0.62 -5.16 -27.05
N ASP A 52 -0.54 -4.57 -26.78
CA ASP A 52 -1.34 -3.78 -27.73
C ASP A 52 -0.73 -2.40 -28.04
N GLY A 53 0.37 -2.02 -27.37
CA GLY A 53 1.06 -0.74 -27.58
C GLY A 53 0.37 0.47 -26.96
N ARG A 54 -0.58 0.25 -26.04
CA ARG A 54 -1.38 1.31 -25.38
C ARG A 54 -0.69 2.00 -24.21
N LEU A 55 0.44 1.44 -23.76
CA LEU A 55 1.26 1.97 -22.66
C LEU A 55 2.66 2.37 -23.17
N PRO A 56 2.76 3.37 -24.06
CA PRO A 56 4.01 3.70 -24.75
C PRO A 56 5.10 4.24 -23.82
N MET A 57 4.75 4.97 -22.75
CA MET A 57 5.75 5.55 -21.84
C MET A 57 6.36 4.46 -20.97
N ILE A 58 5.52 3.56 -20.46
CA ILE A 58 5.93 2.41 -19.67
C ILE A 58 6.84 1.52 -20.52
N ARG A 59 6.43 1.23 -21.76
CA ARG A 59 7.26 0.48 -22.72
C ARG A 59 8.64 1.13 -22.90
N LYS A 60 8.68 2.43 -23.24
CA LYS A 60 9.94 3.16 -23.50
C LYS A 60 10.88 3.13 -22.28
N TYR A 61 10.37 3.46 -21.09
CA TYR A 61 11.23 3.73 -19.94
C TYR A 61 11.52 2.51 -19.07
N PHE A 62 10.58 1.55 -18.97
CA PHE A 62 10.71 0.42 -18.03
C PHE A 62 10.96 -0.91 -18.72
N VAL A 63 10.38 -1.13 -19.91
CA VAL A 63 10.48 -2.43 -20.61
C VAL A 63 11.69 -2.46 -21.53
N GLU A 64 11.86 -1.45 -22.39
CA GLU A 64 12.94 -1.41 -23.39
C GLU A 64 14.28 -0.98 -22.80
N ARG A 65 14.26 -0.21 -21.71
CA ARG A 65 15.45 0.36 -21.06
C ARG A 65 15.66 -0.13 -19.61
N GLY A 66 14.81 -1.03 -19.11
CA GLY A 66 14.81 -1.43 -17.71
C GLY A 66 14.79 -2.94 -17.51
N LEU A 67 14.64 -3.33 -16.24
CA LEU A 67 14.41 -4.71 -15.84
C LEU A 67 12.91 -4.90 -15.59
N TYR A 68 12.27 -5.78 -16.37
CA TYR A 68 10.87 -6.16 -16.16
C TYR A 68 10.78 -7.49 -15.42
N CYS A 69 10.01 -7.52 -14.33
CA CYS A 69 9.69 -8.74 -13.61
C CYS A 69 8.26 -9.18 -13.96
N GLU A 70 8.10 -10.30 -14.66
CA GLU A 70 6.79 -10.79 -15.10
C GLU A 70 5.84 -11.13 -13.94
N ARG A 71 6.37 -11.49 -12.76
CA ARG A 71 5.58 -11.98 -11.63
C ARG A 71 6.09 -11.42 -10.32
N CYS A 72 5.48 -10.34 -9.88
CA CYS A 72 5.61 -9.84 -8.51
C CYS A 72 4.53 -10.48 -7.63
N VAL A 73 4.87 -10.77 -6.38
CA VAL A 73 3.96 -11.40 -5.41
C VAL A 73 3.68 -10.40 -4.29
N ALA A 74 2.39 -10.05 -4.12
CA ALA A 74 1.92 -9.23 -3.01
C ALA A 74 1.92 -10.02 -1.69
N ASN A 75 1.86 -9.31 -0.57
CA ASN A 75 1.64 -9.92 0.72
C ASN A 75 0.24 -10.56 0.80
N VAL A 76 0.05 -11.42 1.80
CA VAL A 76 -1.27 -11.86 2.25
C VAL A 76 -1.55 -11.17 3.60
N PRO A 77 -2.59 -10.33 3.70
CA PRO A 77 -3.51 -9.93 2.63
C PRO A 77 -2.92 -8.96 1.60
N SER A 78 -3.45 -9.04 0.38
CA SER A 78 -3.09 -8.17 -0.75
C SER A 78 -3.90 -6.87 -0.69
N VAL A 79 -3.64 -6.04 0.32
CA VAL A 79 -4.31 -4.76 0.57
C VAL A 79 -3.29 -3.64 0.77
N THR A 80 -3.66 -2.42 0.40
CA THR A 80 -2.76 -1.25 0.27
C THR A 80 -1.83 -1.04 1.46
N LEU A 81 -2.35 -0.66 2.64
CA LEU A 81 -1.48 -0.26 3.76
C LEU A 81 -0.60 -1.39 4.31
N ALA A 82 -1.02 -2.64 4.17
CA ALA A 82 -0.20 -3.80 4.51
C ALA A 82 1.01 -3.91 3.55
N ASN A 83 0.79 -3.74 2.25
CA ASN A 83 1.83 -3.81 1.22
C ASN A 83 2.70 -2.54 1.18
N GLU A 84 2.13 -1.35 1.38
CA GLU A 84 2.89 -0.11 1.55
C GLU A 84 3.89 -0.23 2.70
N THR A 85 3.42 -0.69 3.87
CA THR A 85 4.26 -0.90 5.05
C THR A 85 5.35 -1.94 4.76
N SER A 86 5.00 -3.04 4.09
CA SER A 86 5.99 -4.05 3.67
C SER A 86 7.05 -3.46 2.74
N PHE A 87 6.66 -2.62 1.79
CA PHE A 87 7.55 -1.99 0.83
C PHE A 87 8.58 -1.11 1.53
N VAL A 88 8.15 -0.20 2.40
CA VAL A 88 9.08 0.73 3.06
C VAL A 88 9.89 0.09 4.18
N THR A 89 9.39 -0.97 4.83
CA THR A 89 10.12 -1.64 5.93
C THR A 89 11.02 -2.78 5.45
N GLY A 90 10.72 -3.39 4.30
CA GLY A 90 11.34 -4.62 3.83
C GLY A 90 10.91 -5.86 4.63
N GLN A 91 9.80 -5.78 5.37
CA GLN A 91 9.28 -6.87 6.20
C GLN A 91 7.96 -7.39 5.66
N PHE A 92 7.66 -8.67 5.89
CA PHE A 92 6.33 -9.21 5.65
C PHE A 92 5.35 -8.77 6.73
N VAL A 93 4.06 -8.81 6.38
CA VAL A 93 2.92 -8.49 7.27
C VAL A 93 3.01 -9.10 8.67
N GLY A 94 3.37 -10.38 8.77
CA GLY A 94 3.51 -11.06 10.06
C GLY A 94 4.66 -10.55 10.95
N ARG A 95 5.54 -9.67 10.44
CA ARG A 95 6.65 -9.07 11.19
C ARG A 95 6.40 -7.60 11.52
N HIS A 96 5.90 -6.80 10.58
CA HIS A 96 5.62 -5.38 10.84
C HIS A 96 4.29 -5.15 11.55
N GLY A 97 3.38 -6.14 11.58
CA GLY A 97 2.15 -6.10 12.40
C GLY A 97 0.95 -5.42 11.76
N ILE A 98 1.15 -4.70 10.65
CA ILE A 98 0.05 -4.12 9.85
C ILE A 98 -0.59 -5.21 8.98
N THR A 99 -1.64 -5.85 9.48
CA THR A 99 -2.28 -7.01 8.84
C THR A 99 -3.48 -6.69 7.95
N GLY A 100 -3.74 -5.42 7.68
CA GLY A 100 -4.84 -5.00 6.82
C GLY A 100 -5.12 -3.51 6.92
N ILE A 101 -6.15 -3.05 6.19
CA ILE A 101 -6.78 -1.74 6.38
C ILE A 101 -7.52 -1.74 7.72
N ASN A 102 -8.27 -2.81 7.99
CA ASN A 102 -8.91 -3.04 9.28
C ASN A 102 -8.32 -4.32 9.90
N TRP A 103 -8.00 -4.26 11.18
CA TRP A 103 -7.40 -5.39 11.89
C TRP A 103 -7.70 -5.32 13.40
N PHE A 104 -7.57 -6.46 14.06
CA PHE A 104 -7.81 -6.59 15.50
C PHE A 104 -6.53 -7.04 16.21
N ASP A 105 -6.08 -6.23 17.18
CA ASP A 105 -5.01 -6.65 18.09
C ASP A 105 -5.61 -7.49 19.21
N ARG A 106 -5.40 -8.81 19.18
CA ARG A 106 -5.89 -9.70 20.24
C ARG A 106 -5.18 -9.55 21.60
N ASN A 107 -3.97 -8.98 21.61
CA ASN A 107 -3.16 -8.83 22.83
C ASN A 107 -3.55 -7.54 23.58
N ARG A 108 -3.73 -6.46 22.83
CA ARG A 108 -4.18 -5.17 23.34
C ARG A 108 -5.70 -5.05 23.32
N VAL A 109 -6.42 -5.95 22.64
CA VAL A 109 -7.88 -6.06 22.54
C VAL A 109 -8.55 -4.80 21.96
N PHE A 110 -8.05 -4.29 20.84
CA PHE A 110 -8.65 -3.16 20.10
C PHE A 110 -8.72 -3.44 18.61
N TRP A 111 -9.58 -2.68 17.94
CA TRP A 111 -9.69 -2.61 16.49
C TRP A 111 -8.95 -1.39 15.97
N ARG A 112 -8.18 -1.59 14.92
CA ARG A 112 -7.67 -0.51 14.10
C ARG A 112 -8.45 -0.49 12.79
N ASP A 113 -8.92 0.69 12.42
CA ASP A 113 -9.64 0.94 11.18
C ASP A 113 -9.01 2.11 10.42
N TYR A 114 -8.21 1.81 9.40
CA TYR A 114 -7.58 2.84 8.59
C TYR A 114 -8.46 3.44 7.49
N GLU A 115 -9.73 3.05 7.38
CA GLU A 115 -10.72 3.77 6.58
C GLU A 115 -11.11 5.09 7.27
N GLU A 116 -11.03 5.12 8.61
CA GLU A 116 -11.17 6.36 9.37
C GLU A 116 -9.88 7.19 9.31
N VAL A 117 -9.99 8.43 8.82
CA VAL A 117 -8.83 9.32 8.59
C VAL A 117 -7.99 9.54 9.86
N ASN A 118 -8.64 9.68 11.02
CA ASN A 118 -7.96 9.86 12.31
C ASN A 118 -7.03 8.67 12.65
N GLN A 119 -7.51 7.45 12.44
CA GLN A 119 -6.78 6.22 12.68
C GLN A 119 -5.76 5.94 11.56
N LYS A 120 -6.08 6.26 10.30
CA LYS A 120 -5.13 6.20 9.18
C LYS A 120 -3.85 6.99 9.46
N ASN A 121 -4.01 8.19 10.04
CA ASN A 121 -2.87 9.04 10.43
C ASN A 121 -2.03 8.47 11.60
N THR A 122 -2.46 7.38 12.24
CA THR A 122 -1.68 6.67 13.27
C THR A 122 -0.82 5.53 12.72
N LEU A 123 -0.94 5.20 11.42
CA LEU A 123 -0.24 4.07 10.77
C LEU A 123 1.26 4.01 11.10
N ASP A 124 1.95 5.15 11.01
CA ASP A 124 3.40 5.23 11.27
C ASP A 124 3.79 4.90 12.72
N GLY A 125 2.84 4.97 13.66
CA GLY A 125 3.01 4.54 15.06
C GLY A 125 2.70 3.07 15.31
N ASP A 126 2.04 2.38 14.37
CA ASP A 126 1.52 1.02 14.57
C ASP A 126 2.49 -0.09 14.12
N TYR A 127 3.65 0.26 13.56
CA TYR A 127 4.74 -0.68 13.26
C TYR A 127 6.08 -0.22 13.85
N THR A 128 6.96 -1.13 14.25
CA THR A 128 8.24 -0.77 14.91
C THR A 128 9.46 -0.89 14.01
N ALA A 129 9.34 -1.52 12.84
CA ALA A 129 10.45 -1.70 11.92
C ALA A 129 10.89 -0.36 11.30
N PRO A 130 12.20 -0.11 11.14
CA PRO A 130 12.66 1.11 10.49
C PRO A 130 12.24 1.13 9.02
N THR A 131 11.76 2.27 8.55
CA THR A 131 11.46 2.50 7.13
C THR A 131 12.73 2.74 6.33
N ILE A 132 12.65 2.68 5.00
CA ILE A 132 13.73 3.12 4.10
C ILE A 132 14.09 4.59 4.32
N PHE A 133 13.11 5.43 4.67
CA PHE A 133 13.36 6.83 4.99
C PHE A 133 14.23 6.99 6.23
N GLU A 134 13.94 6.24 7.31
CA GLU A 134 14.76 6.23 8.53
C GLU A 134 16.16 5.65 8.29
N ARG A 135 16.28 4.66 7.39
CA ARG A 135 17.59 4.11 6.98
C ARG A 135 18.43 5.10 6.15
N LEU A 136 17.79 6.09 5.53
CA LEU A 136 18.41 7.17 4.75
C LEU A 136 18.35 8.51 5.51
N SER A 137 18.42 8.47 6.84
CA SER A 137 18.27 9.66 7.70
C SER A 137 19.31 10.77 7.49
N ASP A 138 20.44 10.45 6.87
CA ASP A 138 21.51 11.39 6.47
C ASP A 138 21.28 12.03 5.09
N ALA A 139 20.22 11.62 4.38
CA ALA A 139 19.88 12.10 3.06
C ALA A 139 18.49 12.75 3.01
N THR A 140 18.28 13.59 1.99
CA THR A 140 16.95 14.14 1.71
C THR A 140 16.07 13.04 1.09
N THR A 141 14.92 12.77 1.70
CA THR A 141 13.93 11.83 1.18
C THR A 141 12.53 12.42 1.15
N MET A 142 11.69 11.99 0.21
CA MET A 142 10.36 12.57 0.02
C MET A 142 9.29 11.50 -0.19
N SER A 143 8.13 11.69 0.44
CA SER A 143 6.92 10.92 0.22
C SER A 143 5.85 11.84 -0.37
N LEU A 144 5.37 11.51 -1.58
CA LEU A 144 4.29 12.21 -2.24
C LEU A 144 3.03 11.34 -2.15
N PHE A 145 2.14 11.75 -1.23
CA PHE A 145 0.84 11.12 -1.00
C PHE A 145 0.85 9.62 -0.57
N PHE A 146 2.01 9.06 -0.23
CA PHE A 146 2.16 7.68 0.24
C PHE A 146 2.09 7.60 1.78
N GLN A 147 1.31 6.66 2.33
CA GLN A 147 0.87 6.73 3.73
C GLN A 147 1.92 6.23 4.71
N ALA A 148 2.64 5.14 4.42
CA ALA A 148 3.72 4.68 5.30
C ALA A 148 5.00 5.52 5.07
N HIS A 149 5.12 6.67 5.74
CA HIS A 149 6.12 7.69 5.45
C HIS A 149 6.98 8.11 6.64
N ARG A 150 6.96 7.33 7.73
CA ARG A 150 7.74 7.64 8.94
C ARG A 150 9.22 7.88 8.60
N GLY A 151 9.74 9.02 9.02
CA GLY A 151 11.14 9.41 8.81
C GLY A 151 11.42 10.11 7.47
N ALA A 152 10.44 10.27 6.58
CA ALA A 152 10.64 11.05 5.35
C ALA A 152 11.00 12.50 5.68
N THR A 153 11.97 13.08 4.95
CA THR A 153 12.35 14.49 5.15
C THR A 153 11.21 15.44 4.81
N LYS A 154 10.40 15.09 3.81
CA LYS A 154 9.19 15.82 3.43
C LYS A 154 8.09 14.83 3.05
N PHE A 155 6.98 14.88 3.78
CA PHE A 155 5.72 14.32 3.34
C PHE A 155 4.89 15.43 2.67
N VAL A 156 4.45 15.20 1.44
CA VAL A 156 3.55 16.09 0.73
C VAL A 156 2.13 15.53 0.88
N GLU A 157 1.45 16.03 1.91
CA GLU A 157 0.05 15.74 2.15
C GLU A 157 -0.82 16.48 1.13
N ASN A 158 -1.56 15.74 0.32
CA ASN A 158 -2.47 16.32 -0.66
C ASN A 158 -3.90 16.52 -0.12
N TRP A 159 -4.20 16.18 1.13
CA TRP A 159 -5.58 16.14 1.65
C TRP A 159 -6.40 17.40 1.37
N THR A 160 -5.88 18.60 1.63
CA THR A 160 -6.63 19.85 1.41
C THR A 160 -6.96 20.11 -0.06
N SER A 161 -6.09 19.64 -0.96
CA SER A 161 -6.21 19.86 -2.41
C SER A 161 -6.86 18.68 -3.15
N ALA A 162 -6.79 17.47 -2.57
CA ALA A 162 -7.24 16.21 -3.15
C ALA A 162 -8.45 15.61 -2.44
N GLY A 163 -8.77 16.02 -1.21
CA GLY A 163 -9.89 15.51 -0.43
C GLY A 163 -11.26 15.73 -1.10
N PRO A 164 -11.62 16.98 -1.46
CA PRO A 164 -12.87 17.21 -2.21
C PRO A 164 -12.90 16.51 -3.57
N PRO A 165 -11.85 16.60 -4.43
CA PRO A 165 -11.80 15.82 -5.67
C PRO A 165 -11.96 14.31 -5.47
N TYR A 166 -11.29 13.73 -4.46
CA TYR A 166 -11.41 12.32 -4.11
C TYR A 166 -12.86 11.96 -3.74
N PHE A 167 -13.51 12.77 -2.90
CA PHE A 167 -14.91 12.59 -2.52
C PHE A 167 -15.86 12.62 -3.73
N PHE A 168 -15.60 13.48 -4.71
CA PHE A 168 -16.37 13.53 -5.96
C PHE A 168 -15.93 12.50 -7.01
N GLY A 169 -14.96 11.64 -6.70
CA GLY A 169 -14.50 10.57 -7.58
C GLY A 169 -13.62 11.05 -8.75
N TRP A 170 -13.01 12.23 -8.65
CA TRP A 170 -12.10 12.83 -9.64
C TRP A 170 -10.68 12.29 -9.46
N TYR A 171 -10.53 10.97 -9.54
CA TYR A 171 -9.26 10.30 -9.24
C TYR A 171 -8.15 10.65 -10.24
N ASP A 172 -8.50 10.93 -11.49
CA ASP A 172 -7.58 11.44 -12.53
C ASP A 172 -6.96 12.79 -12.14
N PHE A 173 -7.73 13.64 -11.46
CA PHE A 173 -7.23 14.91 -10.95
C PHE A 173 -6.29 14.70 -9.77
N VAL A 174 -6.63 13.77 -8.86
CA VAL A 174 -5.80 13.47 -7.69
C VAL A 174 -4.44 12.92 -8.12
N ASP A 175 -4.39 11.96 -9.04
CA ASP A 175 -3.13 11.40 -9.53
C ASP A 175 -2.29 12.44 -10.28
N ARG A 176 -2.92 13.24 -11.13
CA ARG A 176 -2.24 14.36 -11.81
C ARG A 176 -1.69 15.36 -10.81
N LEU A 177 -2.42 15.67 -9.75
CA LEU A 177 -1.96 16.57 -8.70
C LEU A 177 -0.78 15.97 -7.94
N SER A 178 -0.85 14.69 -7.57
CA SER A 178 0.25 13.96 -6.90
C SER A 178 1.53 13.99 -7.73
N LEU A 179 1.44 13.77 -9.04
CA LEU A 179 2.59 13.88 -9.93
C LEU A 179 3.01 15.33 -10.20
N TRP A 180 2.09 16.29 -10.17
CA TRP A 180 2.41 17.71 -10.23
C TRP A 180 3.29 18.16 -9.04
N ARG A 181 3.18 17.49 -7.87
CA ARG A 181 4.01 17.76 -6.67
C ARG A 181 5.51 17.49 -6.83
N PHE A 182 5.93 16.95 -7.97
CA PHE A 182 7.35 16.97 -8.35
C PHE A 182 7.90 18.39 -8.55
N ASP A 183 7.04 19.42 -8.64
CA ASP A 183 7.45 20.83 -8.52
C ASP A 183 8.13 21.12 -7.17
N ILE A 184 7.60 20.55 -6.07
CA ILE A 184 8.18 20.64 -4.73
C ILE A 184 9.51 19.88 -4.70
N VAL A 185 9.61 18.73 -5.37
CA VAL A 185 10.89 18.00 -5.50
C VAL A 185 11.95 18.87 -6.16
N ALA A 186 11.60 19.53 -7.28
CA ALA A 186 12.52 20.45 -7.96
C ALA A 186 12.93 21.63 -7.09
N HIS A 187 11.98 22.20 -6.33
CA HIS A 187 12.25 23.29 -5.40
C HIS A 187 13.18 22.87 -4.25
N VAL A 188 12.91 21.72 -3.62
CA VAL A 188 13.75 21.16 -2.55
C VAL A 188 15.15 20.84 -3.06
N ALA A 189 15.26 20.24 -4.26
CA ALA A 189 16.55 19.91 -4.87
C ALA A 189 17.42 21.15 -5.07
N LYS A 190 16.82 22.26 -5.54
CA LYS A 190 17.52 23.55 -5.69
C LYS A 190 17.89 24.16 -4.35
N ALA A 191 16.97 24.20 -3.40
CA ALA A 191 17.20 24.81 -2.10
C ALA A 191 18.27 24.09 -1.27
N ARG A 192 18.44 22.78 -1.48
CA ARG A 192 19.46 21.96 -0.81
C ARG A 192 20.72 21.74 -1.64
N GLU A 193 20.77 22.27 -2.87
CA GLU A 193 21.83 22.01 -3.85
C GLU A 193 22.12 20.51 -4.04
N ALA A 194 21.11 19.66 -3.81
CA ALA A 194 21.22 18.22 -3.83
C ALA A 194 19.85 17.59 -4.11
N PHE A 195 19.78 16.68 -5.07
CA PHE A 195 18.53 15.96 -5.37
C PHE A 195 18.17 14.98 -4.23
N PRO A 196 16.87 14.79 -3.92
CA PRO A 196 16.46 13.79 -2.95
C PRO A 196 16.92 12.38 -3.33
N LYS A 197 17.52 11.66 -2.37
CA LYS A 197 18.05 10.31 -2.61
C LYS A 197 16.97 9.25 -2.77
N PHE A 198 15.80 9.46 -2.17
CA PHE A 198 14.67 8.57 -2.31
C PHE A 198 13.37 9.36 -2.37
N ILE A 199 12.57 9.08 -3.39
CA ILE A 199 11.24 9.67 -3.60
C ILE A 199 10.26 8.52 -3.86
N ILE A 200 9.12 8.52 -3.18
CA ILE A 200 7.98 7.67 -3.54
C ILE A 200 6.78 8.55 -3.89
N ALA A 201 6.11 8.22 -4.99
CA ALA A 201 4.91 8.89 -5.46
C ALA A 201 3.78 7.86 -5.59
N TYR A 202 2.73 8.05 -4.80
CA TYR A 202 1.56 7.17 -4.79
C TYR A 202 0.50 7.66 -5.79
N MET A 203 -0.06 6.72 -6.54
CA MET A 203 -1.12 6.91 -7.53
C MET A 203 -2.24 5.90 -7.27
N LEU A 204 -3.48 6.36 -7.23
CA LEU A 204 -4.63 5.59 -6.75
C LEU A 204 -5.70 5.30 -7.81
N MET A 205 -5.64 5.96 -8.97
CA MET A 205 -6.74 5.95 -9.92
C MET A 205 -7.11 4.55 -10.41
N PRO A 206 -6.17 3.65 -10.80
CA PRO A 206 -6.54 2.33 -11.29
C PRO A 206 -7.35 1.53 -10.27
N ASP A 207 -6.88 1.47 -9.02
CA ASP A 207 -7.57 0.77 -7.93
C ASP A 207 -8.99 1.32 -7.69
N MET A 208 -9.12 2.64 -7.55
CA MET A 208 -10.41 3.27 -7.28
C MET A 208 -11.40 3.12 -8.45
N VAL A 209 -10.92 3.11 -9.69
CA VAL A 209 -11.75 2.84 -10.86
C VAL A 209 -12.14 1.37 -10.92
N ALA A 210 -11.23 0.46 -10.57
CA ALA A 210 -11.54 -0.97 -10.52
C ALA A 210 -12.60 -1.29 -9.47
N TYR A 211 -12.58 -0.66 -8.29
CA TYR A 211 -13.65 -0.81 -7.30
C TYR A 211 -15.02 -0.37 -7.82
N ARG A 212 -15.05 0.66 -8.69
CA ARG A 212 -16.31 1.21 -9.22
C ARG A 212 -16.84 0.40 -10.40
N SER A 213 -15.97 0.06 -11.34
CA SER A 213 -16.35 -0.43 -12.68
C SER A 213 -15.82 -1.82 -13.00
N GLY A 214 -14.92 -2.37 -12.18
CA GLY A 214 -14.24 -3.65 -12.45
C GLY A 214 -13.02 -3.51 -13.37
N VAL A 215 -12.12 -4.48 -13.29
CA VAL A 215 -10.88 -4.52 -14.09
C VAL A 215 -11.14 -4.85 -15.56
N SER A 216 -12.29 -5.44 -15.87
CA SER A 216 -12.73 -5.70 -17.24
C SER A 216 -13.33 -4.48 -17.95
N SER A 217 -13.47 -3.35 -17.25
CA SER A 217 -14.10 -2.15 -17.82
C SER A 217 -13.15 -1.34 -18.72
N PRO A 218 -13.69 -0.66 -19.75
CA PRO A 218 -12.93 0.33 -20.52
C PRO A 218 -12.42 1.50 -19.67
N ASP A 219 -13.10 1.83 -18.56
CA ASP A 219 -12.68 2.88 -17.63
C ASP A 219 -11.37 2.50 -16.93
N TYR A 220 -11.20 1.24 -16.56
CA TYR A 220 -9.98 0.74 -15.95
C TYR A 220 -8.80 0.81 -16.91
N GLU A 221 -9.01 0.47 -18.18
CA GLU A 221 -7.97 0.63 -19.21
C GLU A 221 -7.58 2.11 -19.40
N GLN A 222 -8.57 3.02 -19.43
CA GLN A 222 -8.31 4.45 -19.50
C GLN A 222 -7.54 4.96 -18.27
N ALA A 223 -7.77 4.39 -17.08
CA ALA A 223 -7.00 4.73 -15.88
C ALA A 223 -5.52 4.31 -16.00
N LEU A 224 -5.24 3.17 -16.63
CA LEU A 224 -3.86 2.74 -16.91
C LEU A 224 -3.19 3.60 -17.99
N GLU A 225 -3.91 3.99 -19.05
CA GLU A 225 -3.41 4.94 -20.05
C GLU A 225 -3.11 6.32 -19.44
N HIS A 226 -3.99 6.79 -18.54
CA HIS A 226 -3.78 8.02 -17.78
C HIS A 226 -2.50 7.94 -16.94
N THR A 227 -2.32 6.83 -16.22
CA THR A 227 -1.12 6.56 -15.40
C THR A 227 0.15 6.58 -16.27
N ASP A 228 0.16 5.84 -17.39
CA ASP A 228 1.27 5.81 -18.36
C ASP A 228 1.65 7.21 -18.84
N ALA A 229 0.65 7.97 -19.31
CA ALA A 229 0.86 9.29 -19.86
C ALA A 229 1.48 10.24 -18.82
N HIS A 230 0.95 10.26 -17.59
CA HIS A 230 1.42 11.19 -16.56
C HIS A 230 2.77 10.80 -15.94
N ILE A 231 3.07 9.51 -15.75
CA ILE A 231 4.42 9.08 -15.40
C ILE A 231 5.41 9.51 -16.50
N GLY A 232 5.05 9.31 -17.77
CA GLY A 232 5.87 9.73 -18.91
C GLY A 232 6.17 11.23 -18.93
N ARG A 233 5.27 12.08 -18.43
CA ARG A 233 5.51 13.53 -18.30
C ARG A 233 6.61 13.84 -17.29
N VAL A 234 6.61 13.19 -16.13
CA VAL A 234 7.67 13.35 -15.12
C VAL A 234 9.00 12.84 -15.67
N LEU A 235 8.99 11.68 -16.32
CA LEU A 235 10.20 11.05 -16.87
C LEU A 235 10.84 11.88 -17.99
N ARG A 236 10.03 12.54 -18.83
CA ARG A 236 10.56 13.46 -19.84
C ARG A 236 11.22 14.70 -19.22
N ASP A 237 10.67 15.24 -18.13
CA ASP A 237 11.32 16.34 -17.41
C ASP A 237 12.65 15.89 -16.76
N LEU A 238 12.72 14.67 -16.23
CA LEU A 238 13.96 14.07 -15.73
C LEU A 238 14.97 13.80 -16.85
N GLU A 239 14.52 13.34 -18.03
CA GLU A 239 15.34 13.12 -19.22
C GLU A 239 15.97 14.43 -19.70
N ALA A 240 15.15 15.48 -19.81
CA ALA A 240 15.60 16.81 -20.21
C ALA A 240 16.61 17.43 -19.23
N ALA A 241 16.51 17.11 -17.95
CA ALA A 241 17.47 17.52 -16.92
C ALA A 241 18.73 16.63 -16.85
N GLY A 242 18.84 15.60 -17.69
CA GLY A 242 19.95 14.64 -17.66
C GLY A 242 19.98 13.74 -16.41
N ARG A 243 18.86 13.62 -15.69
CA ARG A 243 18.79 12.89 -14.41
C ARG A 243 18.49 11.40 -14.55
N LEU A 244 17.88 10.97 -15.66
CA LEU A 244 17.50 9.56 -15.83
C LEU A 244 18.68 8.60 -15.65
N GLU A 245 19.85 8.94 -16.18
CA GLU A 245 21.03 8.06 -16.10
C GLU A 245 21.62 7.96 -14.68
N ASN A 246 21.29 8.90 -13.78
CA ASN A 246 21.72 8.90 -12.38
C ASN A 246 20.58 8.59 -11.39
N THR A 247 19.45 8.08 -11.88
CA THR A 247 18.28 7.82 -11.03
C THR A 247 17.68 6.46 -11.34
N ALA A 248 17.60 5.59 -10.33
CA ALA A 248 16.84 4.35 -10.43
C ALA A 248 15.34 4.68 -10.43
N ILE A 249 14.65 4.35 -11.52
CA ILE A 249 13.20 4.54 -11.63
C ILE A 249 12.52 3.18 -11.44
N VAL A 250 11.61 3.12 -10.46
CA VAL A 250 10.86 1.91 -10.12
C VAL A 250 9.39 2.19 -10.37
N LEU A 251 8.72 1.30 -11.10
CA LEU A 251 7.27 1.24 -11.21
C LEU A 251 6.81 -0.04 -10.53
N VAL A 252 5.92 0.08 -9.55
CA VAL A 252 5.44 -1.06 -8.75
C VAL A 252 3.98 -0.86 -8.39
N SER A 253 3.29 -1.96 -8.14
CA SER A 253 1.95 -1.99 -7.55
C SER A 253 1.99 -2.81 -6.26
N ASP A 254 1.18 -2.44 -5.29
CA ASP A 254 0.97 -3.18 -4.04
C ASP A 254 0.27 -4.52 -4.25
N HIS A 255 -0.73 -4.55 -5.12
CA HIS A 255 -1.54 -5.73 -5.39
C HIS A 255 -2.26 -5.68 -6.74
N GLY A 256 -2.70 -6.86 -7.19
CA GLY A 256 -3.62 -6.97 -8.31
C GLY A 256 -5.08 -6.80 -7.89
N MET A 257 -5.96 -6.73 -8.88
CA MET A 257 -7.41 -6.65 -8.70
C MET A 257 -8.12 -7.70 -9.55
N THR A 258 -9.33 -8.11 -9.17
CA THR A 258 -10.18 -9.03 -9.94
C THR A 258 -11.63 -8.65 -9.77
N ASP A 259 -12.44 -8.91 -10.80
CA ASP A 259 -13.89 -8.72 -10.71
C ASP A 259 -14.49 -9.73 -9.73
N ILE A 260 -15.37 -9.23 -8.86
CA ILE A 260 -16.05 -10.03 -7.84
C ILE A 260 -17.45 -10.34 -8.32
N VAL A 261 -17.72 -11.64 -8.50
CA VAL A 261 -19.02 -12.14 -8.99
C VAL A 261 -19.93 -12.56 -7.83
N HIS A 262 -19.34 -12.95 -6.70
CA HIS A 262 -20.08 -13.45 -5.53
C HIS A 262 -19.40 -13.01 -4.23
N HIS A 263 -20.21 -12.53 -3.28
CA HIS A 263 -19.80 -12.33 -1.89
C HIS A 263 -20.38 -13.44 -1.01
N TRP A 264 -19.56 -14.02 -0.14
CA TRP A 264 -20.01 -14.95 0.89
C TRP A 264 -20.22 -14.20 2.21
N PRO A 265 -21.43 -14.22 2.81
CA PRO A 265 -21.71 -13.50 4.05
C PRO A 265 -21.15 -14.26 5.26
N ILE A 266 -19.83 -14.22 5.44
CA ILE A 266 -19.11 -15.05 6.42
C ILE A 266 -19.55 -14.76 7.85
N GLU A 267 -19.79 -13.50 8.20
CA GLU A 267 -20.28 -13.15 9.53
C GLU A 267 -21.64 -13.79 9.82
N LYS A 268 -22.59 -13.67 8.88
CA LYS A 268 -23.91 -14.28 9.00
C LYS A 268 -23.81 -15.80 9.14
N PHE A 269 -22.98 -16.45 8.31
CA PHE A 269 -22.75 -17.89 8.40
C PHE A 269 -22.21 -18.30 9.79
N LEU A 270 -21.24 -17.57 10.32
CA LEU A 270 -20.68 -17.86 11.65
C LEU A 270 -21.69 -17.62 12.79
N ARG A 271 -22.57 -16.62 12.68
CA ARG A 271 -23.63 -16.35 13.67
C ARG A 271 -24.77 -17.36 13.60
N ASP A 272 -25.29 -17.62 12.41
CA ASP A 272 -26.56 -18.34 12.24
C ASP A 272 -26.36 -19.86 12.21
N GLU A 273 -25.34 -20.33 11.47
CA GLU A 273 -25.09 -21.74 11.23
C GLU A 273 -24.11 -22.33 12.26
N VAL A 274 -22.98 -21.65 12.48
CA VAL A 274 -21.95 -22.10 13.44
C VAL A 274 -22.30 -21.69 14.88
N ARG A 275 -23.21 -20.72 15.06
CA ARG A 275 -23.68 -20.23 16.36
C ARG A 275 -22.56 -19.68 17.25
N LEU A 276 -21.57 -19.03 16.64
CA LEU A 276 -20.52 -18.33 17.39
C LEU A 276 -21.01 -16.97 17.89
N SER A 277 -20.83 -16.72 19.19
CA SER A 277 -21.07 -15.38 19.75
C SER A 277 -19.91 -14.44 19.36
N MET A 278 -20.26 -13.36 18.66
CA MET A 278 -19.33 -12.36 18.13
C MET A 278 -19.73 -10.96 18.57
N PRO A 279 -18.76 -10.05 18.77
CA PRO A 279 -19.02 -8.67 19.16
C PRO A 279 -19.90 -7.94 18.13
N GLU A 280 -20.63 -6.94 18.61
CA GLU A 280 -21.47 -6.04 17.79
C GLU A 280 -20.77 -4.69 17.57
N HIS A 281 -19.73 -4.39 18.35
CA HIS A 281 -19.00 -3.14 18.31
C HIS A 281 -17.49 -3.38 18.19
N ALA A 282 -16.86 -2.58 17.34
CA ALA A 282 -15.42 -2.40 17.26
C ALA A 282 -15.02 -1.22 18.16
N PHE A 283 -14.02 -1.42 19.03
CA PHE A 283 -13.47 -0.36 19.86
C PHE A 283 -12.01 -0.12 19.53
N ALA A 284 -11.67 1.12 19.21
CA ALA A 284 -10.29 1.56 18.99
C ALA A 284 -9.52 1.69 20.32
N ASP A 285 -8.24 2.03 20.23
CA ASP A 285 -7.33 2.10 21.38
C ASP A 285 -7.45 3.39 22.21
N ASP A 286 -8.30 4.33 21.79
CA ASP A 286 -8.75 5.49 22.56
C ASP A 286 -9.68 5.10 23.72
N ILE A 287 -10.38 3.98 23.59
CA ILE A 287 -11.17 3.39 24.68
C ILE A 287 -10.25 2.67 25.67
N ARG A 288 -10.53 2.83 26.97
CA ARG A 288 -9.76 2.19 28.06
C ARG A 288 -9.69 0.67 27.89
N PHE A 289 -8.50 0.12 28.10
CA PHE A 289 -8.22 -1.31 27.97
C PHE A 289 -9.16 -2.17 28.82
N GLU A 290 -9.41 -1.80 30.08
CA GLU A 290 -10.26 -2.59 30.98
C GLU A 290 -11.70 -2.72 30.46
N PHE A 291 -12.22 -1.64 29.86
CA PHE A 291 -13.55 -1.63 29.28
C PHE A 291 -13.62 -2.54 28.04
N ARG A 292 -12.65 -2.40 27.12
CA ARG A 292 -12.56 -3.25 25.93
C ARG A 292 -12.44 -4.73 26.31
N LEU A 293 -11.52 -5.05 27.23
CA LEU A 293 -11.33 -6.41 27.73
C LEU A 293 -12.61 -6.98 28.35
N HIS A 294 -13.32 -6.21 29.17
CA HIS A 294 -14.59 -6.64 29.77
C HIS A 294 -15.69 -6.87 28.72
N TYR A 295 -15.76 -6.03 27.69
CA TYR A 295 -16.69 -6.22 26.57
C TYR A 295 -16.38 -7.49 25.76
N TYR A 296 -15.15 -7.62 25.24
CA TYR A 296 -14.76 -8.72 24.36
C TYR A 296 -14.72 -10.09 25.07
N ARG A 297 -14.68 -10.13 26.41
CA ARG A 297 -14.79 -11.38 27.19
C ARG A 297 -16.18 -12.03 27.16
N ARG A 298 -17.19 -11.34 26.65
CA ARG A 298 -18.56 -11.90 26.55
C ARG A 298 -18.77 -12.76 25.30
N PHE A 299 -17.83 -12.70 24.37
CA PHE A 299 -17.92 -13.33 23.06
C PHE A 299 -16.94 -14.49 22.95
N ALA A 300 -17.30 -15.51 22.17
CA ALA A 300 -16.48 -16.69 21.90
C ALA A 300 -15.36 -16.37 20.91
N CYS A 301 -15.59 -15.43 20.00
CA CYS A 301 -14.62 -15.03 19.00
C CYS A 301 -14.74 -13.56 18.59
N VAL A 302 -13.72 -13.09 17.87
CA VAL A 302 -13.73 -11.84 17.12
C VAL A 302 -13.43 -12.18 15.67
N LEU A 303 -14.29 -11.75 14.76
CA LEU A 303 -14.05 -11.84 13.32
C LEU A 303 -13.55 -10.48 12.87
N ALA A 304 -12.36 -10.41 12.26
CA ALA A 304 -11.81 -9.19 11.67
C ALA A 304 -11.62 -9.38 10.17
N GLY A 305 -12.15 -8.45 9.38
CA GLY A 305 -11.99 -8.43 7.92
C GLY A 305 -11.16 -7.23 7.49
N SER A 306 -10.47 -7.36 6.36
CA SER A 306 -9.85 -6.23 5.65
C SER A 306 -10.26 -6.32 4.19
N GLY A 307 -11.11 -5.39 3.74
CA GLY A 307 -11.78 -5.48 2.46
C GLY A 307 -12.62 -6.76 2.32
N ASP A 308 -12.90 -7.17 1.08
CA ASP A 308 -13.84 -8.27 0.80
C ASP A 308 -13.18 -9.66 0.70
N ARG A 309 -11.85 -9.73 0.78
CA ARG A 309 -11.09 -10.96 0.42
C ARG A 309 -10.31 -11.59 1.56
N TYR A 310 -10.21 -10.92 2.71
CA TYR A 310 -9.42 -11.41 3.83
C TYR A 310 -10.18 -11.28 5.14
N TRP A 311 -10.26 -12.41 5.85
CA TRP A 311 -10.90 -12.52 7.15
C TRP A 311 -10.02 -13.32 8.10
N VAL A 312 -9.94 -12.87 9.35
CA VAL A 312 -9.27 -13.54 10.45
C VAL A 312 -10.29 -13.80 11.55
N LEU A 313 -10.47 -15.07 11.89
CA LEU A 313 -11.31 -15.49 13.01
C LEU A 313 -10.44 -15.76 14.24
N TYR A 314 -10.51 -14.86 15.21
CA TYR A 314 -9.87 -15.03 16.51
C TYR A 314 -10.78 -15.82 17.44
N LEU A 315 -10.46 -17.09 17.67
CA LEU A 315 -11.20 -17.97 18.59
C LEU A 315 -10.61 -17.92 19.99
N ARG A 316 -11.47 -17.83 21.01
CA ARG A 316 -11.05 -18.07 22.39
C ARG A 316 -11.06 -19.57 22.69
N LYS A 317 -10.08 -20.01 23.47
CA LYS A 317 -10.00 -21.39 23.90
C LYS A 317 -11.16 -21.72 24.86
N PRO A 318 -11.99 -22.73 24.59
CA PRO A 318 -13.03 -23.15 25.51
C PRO A 318 -12.41 -23.73 26.79
N ARG A 319 -13.04 -23.46 27.93
CA ARG A 319 -12.68 -24.08 29.21
C ARG A 319 -13.43 -25.41 29.36
N ALA A 320 -12.78 -26.38 30.01
CA ALA A 320 -13.43 -27.65 30.33
C ALA A 320 -14.48 -27.43 31.43
N GLY A 321 -15.70 -27.91 31.20
CA GLY A 321 -16.85 -27.73 32.10
C GLY A 321 -17.86 -26.70 31.60
N ALA A 322 -19.08 -26.72 32.16
CA ALA A 322 -20.06 -25.68 31.93
C ALA A 322 -19.73 -24.45 32.79
N GLY A 323 -19.73 -23.26 32.19
CA GLY A 323 -19.67 -21.99 32.90
C GLY A 323 -20.91 -21.76 33.75
N GLU A 324 -20.92 -20.66 34.52
CA GLU A 324 -22.07 -20.29 35.34
C GLU A 324 -23.37 -20.30 34.52
N GLY A 325 -24.39 -21.01 35.03
CA GLY A 325 -25.69 -21.12 34.36
C GLY A 325 -25.73 -22.06 33.16
N GLY A 326 -24.78 -22.98 32.99
CA GLY A 326 -24.81 -24.00 31.93
C GLY A 326 -24.33 -23.50 30.56
N LYS A 327 -23.77 -22.29 30.49
CA LYS A 327 -23.24 -21.70 29.25
C LYS A 327 -21.78 -22.11 29.01
N PRO A 328 -21.30 -22.21 27.77
CA PRO A 328 -19.88 -22.42 27.49
C PRO A 328 -19.02 -21.31 28.12
N ASP A 329 -17.96 -21.68 28.84
CA ASP A 329 -16.95 -20.74 29.36
C ASP A 329 -15.69 -20.78 28.49
N PHE A 330 -14.96 -19.66 28.44
CA PHE A 330 -13.78 -19.50 27.58
C PHE A 330 -12.63 -18.88 28.37
N GLU A 331 -11.40 -19.27 28.03
CA GLU A 331 -10.20 -18.63 28.56
C GLU A 331 -10.18 -17.13 28.23
N ASN A 332 -9.49 -16.35 29.05
CA ASN A 332 -9.30 -14.93 28.77
C ASN A 332 -8.51 -14.75 27.46
N TRP A 333 -8.76 -13.65 26.75
CA TRP A 333 -7.86 -13.20 25.69
C TRP A 333 -6.42 -13.14 26.23
N LEU A 334 -5.45 -13.57 25.42
CA LEU A 334 -4.04 -13.54 25.79
C LEU A 334 -3.66 -12.10 26.12
N ALA A 335 -3.29 -11.85 27.37
CA ALA A 335 -2.73 -10.56 27.78
C ALA A 335 -1.20 -10.67 27.70
N TRP A 336 -0.60 -10.06 26.68
CA TRP A 336 0.82 -9.77 26.74
C TRP A 336 0.99 -8.47 27.49
N THR A 337 1.48 -8.54 28.73
CA THR A 337 2.00 -7.36 29.42
C THR A 337 3.21 -6.88 28.63
N SER A 338 3.26 -5.58 28.31
CA SER A 338 4.26 -4.91 27.46
C SER A 338 5.73 -5.04 27.89
N SER A 339 6.03 -5.83 28.92
CA SER A 339 7.35 -6.04 29.51
C SER A 339 8.12 -7.24 28.95
N ALA A 340 7.51 -8.10 28.13
CA ALA A 340 8.23 -9.21 27.53
C ALA A 340 8.90 -8.74 26.22
N PRO A 341 10.24 -8.78 26.11
CA PRO A 341 10.91 -8.38 24.89
C PRO A 341 10.36 -9.23 23.75
N CYS A 342 10.00 -8.56 22.64
CA CYS A 342 9.76 -9.23 21.36
C CYS A 342 10.95 -10.16 21.16
N ALA A 343 10.72 -11.48 21.28
CA ALA A 343 11.77 -12.44 21.03
C ALA A 343 12.21 -12.16 19.60
N THR A 344 13.38 -11.55 19.45
CA THR A 344 13.97 -11.24 18.15
C THR A 344 13.83 -12.51 17.32
N PRO A 345 13.03 -12.50 16.23
CA PRO A 345 12.95 -13.67 15.40
C PRO A 345 14.37 -13.94 14.93
N ARG A 346 14.92 -15.14 15.25
CA ARG A 346 16.23 -15.53 14.74
C ARG A 346 16.21 -15.29 13.22
N PRO A 347 17.21 -14.62 12.65
CA PRO A 347 17.24 -14.38 11.22
C PRO A 347 17.08 -15.72 10.51
N TRP A 348 16.14 -15.75 9.55
CA TRP A 348 16.05 -16.88 8.62
C TRP A 348 17.33 -16.88 7.80
N THR A 349 18.30 -17.72 8.17
CA THR A 349 19.46 -17.98 7.33
C THR A 349 18.98 -18.81 6.15
N TRP A 350 18.86 -18.18 4.98
CA TRP A 350 18.66 -18.90 3.74
C TRP A 350 19.93 -19.73 3.46
N SER A 351 19.84 -21.04 3.66
CA SER A 351 20.89 -21.97 3.24
C SER A 351 20.63 -22.38 1.79
N PRO A 352 21.59 -22.21 0.86
CA PRO A 352 21.43 -22.63 -0.53
C PRO A 352 21.23 -24.15 -0.71
N THR A 353 21.36 -24.96 0.36
CA THR A 353 21.43 -26.43 0.28
C THR A 353 20.15 -27.18 0.70
N GLY A 354 19.01 -26.50 0.88
CA GLY A 354 17.71 -27.18 0.97
C GLY A 354 17.49 -28.13 2.16
N ARG A 355 18.33 -28.12 3.20
CA ARG A 355 18.08 -28.87 4.44
C ARG A 355 17.30 -28.02 5.45
N ARG A 356 16.10 -28.49 5.84
CA ARG A 356 15.28 -27.89 6.91
C ARG A 356 16.07 -27.89 8.25
N PRO A 357 16.09 -26.79 9.01
CA PRO A 357 16.58 -26.83 10.39
C PRO A 357 15.62 -27.65 11.26
N THR A 358 16.17 -28.55 12.06
CA THR A 358 15.47 -29.24 13.15
C THR A 358 15.14 -28.24 14.26
N ALA A 359 13.87 -28.21 14.68
CA ALA A 359 13.45 -27.43 15.82
C ALA A 359 14.07 -28.01 17.10
N CYS A 360 14.89 -27.23 17.80
CA CYS A 360 15.25 -27.53 19.19
C CYS A 360 14.14 -26.99 20.10
N THR A 361 13.56 -27.89 20.89
CA THR A 361 12.64 -27.59 21.99
C THR A 361 13.39 -26.95 23.16
N SER A 362 12.86 -25.83 23.67
CA SER A 362 13.02 -25.39 25.06
C SER A 362 11.72 -24.77 25.53
#